data_AF-A0A139HT72-F1
#
_entry.id   AF-A0A139HT72-F1
#
_cell.length_a   1.000
_cell.length_b   1.000
_cell.length_c   1.000
_cell.angle_alpha   90.00
_cell.angle_beta   90.00
_cell.angle_gamma   90.00
#
_symmetry.space_group_name_H-M   'P 1'
#
loop_
_entity.id
_entity.type
_entity.pdbx_description
1 polymer ?
#
loop_
_entity_poly.entity_id
_entity_poly.type
_entity_poly.pdbx_seq_one_letter_code
_entity_poly.pdbx_strand_id
1 'polypeptide(L)' 'MEGTLRKYAYLGRFFAGNEIKILLCILLLRYDFRIEPGTTLPEHLEFESSVNLPPYSKLQAEGAGRRLMW' A
#
# COMPACT_ATOMS: atom_id res chain seq x y z
N MET A 1 30.11 8.62 -20.49
CA MET A 1 30.28 8.20 -19.09
C MET A 1 28.93 7.70 -18.59
N GLU A 2 28.57 6.47 -18.94
CA GLU A 2 27.21 5.95 -18.70
C GLU A 2 27.32 4.44 -18.53
N GLY A 3 27.33 3.95 -17.29
CA GLY A 3 27.52 2.51 -17.06
C GLY A 3 27.62 2.02 -15.62
N THR A 4 27.82 2.88 -14.62
CA THR A 4 28.10 2.41 -13.25
C THR A 4 26.88 2.40 -12.31
N LEU A 5 25.80 3.13 -12.62
CA LEU A 5 24.64 3.27 -11.71
C LEU A 5 23.73 2.03 -11.63
N ARG A 6 23.82 1.11 -12.59
CA ARG A 6 22.96 -0.10 -12.60
C ARG A 6 23.46 -1.22 -11.70
N LYS A 7 24.73 -1.27 -11.30
CA LYS A 7 25.31 -2.49 -10.70
C LYS A 7 24.87 -2.77 -9.25
N TYR A 8 24.41 -1.74 -8.51
CA TYR A 8 24.08 -1.87 -7.08
C TYR A 8 22.61 -1.60 -6.73
N ALA A 9 21.79 -1.13 -7.67
CA ALA A 9 20.42 -0.70 -7.41
C ALA A 9 19.38 -1.84 -7.34
N TYR A 10 19.78 -3.08 -7.66
CA TYR A 10 18.84 -4.19 -7.83
C TYR A 10 18.72 -5.12 -6.62
N LEU A 11 19.75 -5.24 -5.78
CA LEU A 11 19.72 -6.19 -4.65
C LEU A 11 18.66 -5.81 -3.61
N GLY A 12 18.56 -4.51 -3.27
CA GLY A 12 17.59 -4.00 -2.31
C GLY A 12 16.14 -4.03 -2.81
N ARG A 13 15.91 -3.96 -4.12
CA ARG A 13 14.55 -3.95 -4.69
C ARG A 13 13.83 -5.28 -4.55
N PHE A 14 14.55 -6.40 -4.61
CA PHE A 14 13.96 -7.72 -4.39
C PHE A 14 13.57 -7.92 -2.93
N PHE A 15 14.47 -7.54 -2.01
CA PHE A 15 14.20 -7.63 -0.59
C PHE A 15 13.04 -6.70 -0.19
N ALA A 16 13.12 -5.41 -0.53
CA ALA A 16 12.05 -4.45 -0.26
C ALA A 16 10.73 -4.86 -0.93
N GLY A 17 10.78 -5.36 -2.17
CA GLY A 17 9.58 -5.82 -2.89
C GLY A 17 8.91 -7.02 -2.21
N ASN A 18 9.69 -7.95 -1.66
CA ASN A 18 9.14 -9.09 -0.92
C ASN A 18 8.60 -8.67 0.45
N GLU A 19 9.31 -7.80 1.17
CA GLU A 19 8.84 -7.28 2.45
C GLU A 19 7.55 -6.49 2.31
N ILE A 20 7.43 -5.61 1.30
CA ILE A 20 6.21 -4.84 1.04
C ILE A 20 5.03 -5.79 0.76
N LYS A 21 5.25 -6.86 -0.01
CA LYS A 21 4.20 -7.85 -0.27
C LYS A 21 3.77 -8.58 0.99
N ILE A 22 4.72 -9.04 1.81
CA ILE A 22 4.42 -9.72 3.08
C ILE A 22 3.67 -8.78 4.02
N LEU A 23 4.14 -7.53 4.16
CA LEU A 23 3.50 -6.51 4.96
C LEU A 23 2.07 -6.26 4.47
N LEU A 24 1.86 -6.13 3.16
CA LEU A 24 0.54 -5.97 2.57
C LEU A 24 -0.37 -7.15 2.90
N CYS A 25 0.11 -8.40 2.80
CA CYS A 25 -0.66 -9.57 3.18
C CYS A 25 -1.06 -9.54 4.67
N ILE A 26 -0.13 -9.17 5.56
CA ILE A 26 -0.42 -9.07 7.00
C ILE A 26 -1.46 -7.98 7.26
N LEU A 27 -1.33 -6.83 6.59
CA LEU A 27 -2.26 -5.73 6.71
C LEU A 27 -3.67 -6.15 6.25
N LEU A 28 -3.80 -6.81 5.10
CA LEU A 28 -5.09 -7.28 4.57
C LEU A 28 -5.73 -8.39 5.40
N LEU A 29 -4.94 -9.25 6.05
CA LEU A 29 -5.45 -10.34 6.88
C LEU A 29 -5.86 -9.88 8.28
N ARG A 30 -5.22 -8.82 8.80
CA ARG A 30 -5.38 -8.38 10.19
C ARG A 30 -6.15 -7.09 10.35
N TYR A 31 -6.34 -6.32 9.29
CA TYR A 31 -7.01 -5.04 9.33
C TYR A 31 -8.09 -4.95 8.28
N ASP A 32 -9.26 -4.44 8.67
CA ASP A 32 -10.27 -3.98 7.75
C ASP A 32 -10.01 -2.50 7.46
N PHE A 33 -9.73 -2.19 6.19
CA PHE A 33 -9.56 -0.82 5.72
C PHE A 33 -10.91 -0.26 5.31
N ARG A 34 -11.29 0.87 5.92
CA ARG A 34 -12.53 1.59 5.60
C ARG A 34 -12.24 3.07 5.44
N ILE A 35 -13.03 3.72 4.61
CA ILE A 35 -13.07 5.17 4.57
C ILE A 35 -13.80 5.63 5.83
N GLU A 36 -13.31 6.71 6.45
CA GLU A 36 -13.93 7.28 7.65
C GLU A 36 -15.44 7.50 7.43
N PRO A 37 -16.32 6.93 8.28
CA PRO A 37 -17.75 7.02 8.10
C PRO A 37 -18.19 8.48 8.15
N GLY A 38 -18.91 8.92 7.11
CA GLY A 38 -19.28 10.33 6.91
C GLY A 38 -18.39 11.09 5.91
N THR A 39 -17.33 10.46 5.40
CA THR A 39 -16.49 11.04 4.33
C THR A 39 -16.95 10.54 2.97
N THR A 40 -17.11 11.44 2.00
CA THR A 40 -17.32 11.08 0.60
C THR A 40 -16.05 10.44 0.01
N LEU A 41 -16.21 9.49 -0.91
CA LEU A 41 -15.08 8.88 -1.61
C LEU A 41 -14.21 10.00 -2.21
N PRO A 42 -12.90 10.08 -1.88
CA PRO A 42 -12.05 11.13 -2.41
C PRO A 42 -12.00 11.06 -3.93
N GLU A 43 -12.03 12.20 -4.60
CA GLU A 43 -11.79 12.28 -6.05
C GLU A 43 -10.39 11.70 -6.35
N HIS A 44 -10.33 10.74 -7.26
CA HIS A 44 -9.08 10.09 -7.61
C HIS A 44 -8.15 11.08 -8.30
N LEU A 45 -6.90 11.14 -7.85
CA LEU A 45 -5.85 11.82 -8.60
C LEU A 45 -5.36 10.85 -9.67
N GLU A 46 -5.83 11.05 -10.89
CA GLU A 46 -5.33 10.36 -12.08
C GLU A 46 -4.09 11.09 -12.58
N PHE A 47 -2.94 10.41 -12.54
CA PHE A 47 -1.70 10.91 -13.15
C PHE A 47 -1.09 9.82 -14.01
N GLU A 48 -1.03 10.05 -15.31
CA GLU A 48 -0.61 9.09 -16.33
C GLU A 48 -1.34 7.75 -16.22
N SER A 49 -0.68 6.74 -15.64
CA SER A 49 -1.21 5.38 -15.44
C SER A 49 -1.45 5.04 -13.96
N SER A 50 -1.31 6.03 -13.07
CA SER A 50 -1.49 5.87 -11.64
C SER A 50 -2.82 6.49 -11.18
N VAL A 51 -3.62 5.68 -10.50
CA VAL A 51 -4.83 6.11 -9.80
C VAL A 51 -4.47 6.18 -8.32
N ASN A 52 -4.35 7.40 -7.79
CA ASN A 52 -3.98 7.62 -6.40
C ASN A 52 -5.14 8.29 -5.64
N LEU A 53 -5.18 8.08 -4.33
CA LEU A 53 -5.99 8.93 -3.46
C LEU A 53 -5.21 10.22 -3.17
N PRO A 54 -5.90 11.37 -3.02
CA PRO A 54 -5.27 12.59 -2.54
C PRO A 54 -4.51 12.34 -1.23
N PRO A 55 -3.34 12.96 -1.00
CA PRO A 55 -2.49 12.67 0.17
C PRO A 55 -3.12 13.05 1.51
N TYR A 56 -4.21 13.83 1.51
CA TYR A 56 -4.98 14.23 2.68
C TYR A 56 -6.15 13.27 2.99
N SER A 57 -6.30 12.19 2.22
CA SER A 57 -7.38 11.23 2.39
C SER A 57 -7.17 10.45 3.69
N LYS A 58 -8.20 10.47 4.55
CA LYS A 58 -8.18 9.73 5.81
C LYS A 58 -8.63 8.30 5.57
N LEU A 59 -7.77 7.35 5.95
CA LEU A 59 -8.06 5.92 5.93
C LEU A 59 -8.16 5.42 7.36
N GLN A 60 -9.21 4.66 7.66
CA GLN A 60 -9.34 3.97 8.94
C GLN A 60 -8.91 2.51 8.76
N ALA A 61 -8.06 2.03 9.65
CA ALA A 61 -7.67 0.63 9.75
C ALA A 61 -8.17 0.09 11.10
N GLU A 62 -9.23 -0.71 11.06
CA GLU A 62 -9.75 -1.38 12.25
C GLU A 62 -9.08 -2.75 12.37
N GLY A 63 -8.55 -3.08 13.55
CA GLY A 63 -7.99 -4.42 13.78
C GLY A 63 -9.11 -5.46 13.65
N ALA A 64 -9.01 -6.33 12.65
CA ALA A 64 -9.92 -7.45 12.46
C ALA A 64 -9.72 -8.44 13.62
N GLY A 65 -10.44 -8.20 14.72
CA GLY A 65 -10.46 -9.05 15.91
C GLY A 65 -10.89 -10.45 15.54
N ARG A 66 -9.91 -11.33 15.28
CA ARG A 66 -10.09 -12.76 14.99
C ARG A 66 -11.15 -13.06 13.92
N ARG A 67 -10.91 -12.61 12.69
CA ARG A 67 -11.54 -13.23 11.50
C ARG A 67 -10.87 -14.59 11.20
N LEU A 68 -10.99 -15.51 12.16
CA LEU A 68 -10.75 -16.94 12.02
C LEU A 68 -11.95 -17.64 12.66
N MET A 69 -13.11 -17.47 12.05
CA MET A 69 -14.23 -18.39 12.17
C MET A 69 -14.44 -18.93 10.76
N TRP A 70 -13.78 -20.05 10.48
CA TRP A 70 -14.33 -21.06 9.60
C TRP A 70 -15.09 -22.03 10.49
#